data_AF-A0A920MKR8-F1
#
_entry.id   AF-A0A920MKR8-F1
#
_cell.length_a   1.000
_cell.length_b   1.000
_cell.length_c   1.000
_cell.angle_alpha   90.00
_cell.angle_beta   90.00
_cell.angle_gamma   90.00
#
_symmetry.space_group_name_H-M   'P 1'
#
loop_
_entity.id
_entity.type
_entity.pdbx_description
1 polymer ?
#
loop_
_entity_poly.entity_id
_entity_poly.type
_entity_poly.pdbx_seq_one_letter_code
_entity_poly.pdbx_strand_id
1 'polypeptide(L)'
;MLYVSTPLGYVAAIDARTGQEIWTFSTETWEHGRPANNGFNHRGVTFWEKPTSDGFEPRIIMSTANAFLWSINAETGEPDDSFGTNGRTDLTEGLGRYVDRSMIAHSAAVPIVGDTVIIGSVVYDQPMFDMTPEKLTDLPPGHVRGLTLIQESRNGFFIHSPVW
;
A
#
# COMPACT_ATOMS: atom_id res chain seq x y z
N MET A 1 20.49 -7.62 -4.48
CA MET A 1 19.40 -6.96 -5.24
C MET A 1 19.06 -5.66 -4.54
N LEU A 2 18.85 -4.58 -5.30
CA LEU A 2 18.36 -3.29 -4.80
C LEU A 2 16.92 -3.12 -5.28
N TYR A 3 16.00 -2.75 -4.37
CA TYR A 3 14.61 -2.48 -4.72
C TYR A 3 14.32 -1.00 -4.57
N VAL A 4 13.72 -0.40 -5.60
CA VAL A 4 13.39 1.04 -5.63
C VAL A 4 11.95 1.25 -6.04
N SER A 5 11.29 2.23 -5.42
CA SER A 5 9.97 2.69 -5.86
C SER A 5 10.04 4.05 -6.52
N THR A 6 9.11 4.34 -7.43
CA THR A 6 8.94 5.69 -7.99
C THR A 6 7.67 6.36 -7.47
N PRO A 7 7.57 7.71 -7.55
CA PRO A 7 6.34 8.42 -7.19
C PRO A 7 5.09 8.02 -8.00
N LEU A 8 5.27 7.44 -9.19
CA LEU A 8 4.17 6.97 -10.05
C LEU A 8 3.75 5.51 -9.74
N GLY A 9 4.24 4.94 -8.64
CA GLY A 9 3.83 3.61 -8.21
C GLY A 9 4.49 2.47 -8.97
N TYR A 10 5.70 2.69 -9.49
CA TYR A 10 6.53 1.59 -10.00
C TYR A 10 7.39 1.02 -8.88
N VAL A 11 7.72 -0.26 -8.98
CA VAL A 11 8.79 -0.92 -8.22
C VAL A 11 9.73 -1.57 -9.21
N ALA A 12 11.03 -1.41 -9.03
CA ALA A 12 12.03 -2.12 -9.82
C ALA A 12 13.01 -2.85 -8.93
N ALA A 13 13.44 -4.03 -9.38
CA ALA A 13 14.63 -4.70 -8.87
C ALA A 13 15.82 -4.43 -9.77
N ILE A 14 16.94 -4.10 -9.15
CA ILE A 14 18.18 -3.73 -9.82
C ILE A 14 19.32 -4.60 -9.27
N ASP A 15 20.20 -5.07 -10.15
CA ASP A 15 21.47 -5.65 -9.73
C ASP A 15 22.30 -4.54 -9.07
N ALA A 16 22.53 -4.67 -7.76
CA ALA A 16 23.18 -3.63 -6.96
C ALA A 16 24.66 -3.40 -7.34
N ARG A 17 25.30 -4.34 -8.05
CA ARG A 17 26.68 -4.24 -8.49
C ARG A 17 26.78 -3.62 -9.89
N THR A 18 25.87 -3.96 -10.80
CA THR A 18 25.94 -3.53 -12.21
C THR A 18 25.02 -2.36 -12.53
N GLY A 19 23.99 -2.12 -11.71
CA GLY A 19 22.93 -1.14 -11.99
C GLY A 19 21.93 -1.59 -13.06
N GLN A 20 22.01 -2.83 -13.53
CA GLN A 20 21.06 -3.36 -14.53
C GLN A 20 19.71 -3.66 -13.89
N GLU A 21 18.64 -3.28 -14.57
CA GLU A 21 17.28 -3.68 -14.22
C GLU A 21 17.10 -5.20 -14.38
N ILE A 22 16.48 -5.82 -13.37
CA ILE A 22 16.13 -7.24 -13.37
C ILE A 22 14.66 -7.40 -13.74
N TRP A 23 13.79 -6.64 -13.08
CA TRP A 23 12.36 -6.56 -13.38
C TRP A 23 11.81 -5.19 -12.95
N THR A 24 10.70 -4.80 -13.56
CA THR A 24 9.89 -3.64 -13.17
C THR A 24 8.42 -4.03 -13.10
N PHE A 25 7.75 -3.56 -12.05
CA PHE A 25 6.32 -3.71 -11.81
C PHE A 25 5.64 -2.34 -11.75
N SER A 26 4.46 -2.22 -12.35
CA SER A 26 3.61 -1.01 -12.30
C SER A 26 2.34 -1.31 -11.53
N THR A 27 1.99 -0.44 -10.58
CA THR A 27 0.71 -0.49 -9.85
C THR A 27 -0.42 0.26 -10.56
N GLU A 28 -0.08 0.99 -11.64
CA GLU A 28 -0.98 1.85 -12.42
C GLU A 28 -1.71 2.90 -11.55
N THR A 29 -1.14 3.24 -10.38
CA THR A 29 -1.77 4.18 -9.44
C THR A 29 -2.03 5.56 -10.03
N TRP A 30 -1.30 5.94 -11.08
CA TRP A 30 -1.44 7.22 -11.78
C TRP A 30 -2.71 7.30 -12.63
N GLU A 31 -3.31 6.17 -12.99
CA GLU A 31 -4.58 6.14 -13.74
C GLU A 31 -5.76 6.66 -12.92
N HIS A 32 -5.63 6.65 -11.58
CA HIS A 32 -6.66 7.16 -10.66
C HIS A 32 -6.58 8.67 -10.41
N GLY A 33 -5.79 9.39 -11.20
CA GLY A 33 -5.64 10.84 -11.08
C GLY A 33 -4.69 11.27 -9.98
N ARG A 34 -4.78 12.54 -9.59
CA ARG A 34 -3.87 13.14 -8.62
C ARG A 34 -4.13 12.57 -7.21
N PRO A 35 -3.11 12.01 -6.53
CA PRO A 35 -3.27 11.50 -5.16
C PRO A 35 -3.66 12.56 -4.15
N ALA A 36 -4.33 12.13 -3.07
CA ALA A 36 -4.75 13.01 -1.99
C ALA A 36 -3.58 13.82 -1.39
N ASN A 37 -3.82 15.13 -1.23
CA ASN A 37 -2.93 16.12 -0.62
C ASN A 37 -1.55 16.29 -1.32
N ASN A 38 -0.65 15.33 -1.11
CA ASN A 38 0.76 15.43 -1.47
C ASN A 38 1.06 15.12 -2.96
N GLY A 39 0.06 14.78 -3.78
CA GLY A 39 0.28 14.38 -5.17
C GLY A 39 1.12 13.11 -5.31
N PHE A 40 1.80 12.94 -6.45
CA PHE A 40 2.67 11.78 -6.69
C PHE A 40 3.97 11.89 -5.89
N ASN A 41 3.98 11.22 -4.74
CA ASN A 41 5.13 11.03 -3.87
C ASN A 41 5.09 9.60 -3.32
N HIS A 42 6.25 8.96 -3.22
CA HIS A 42 6.36 7.64 -2.61
C HIS A 42 7.72 7.49 -1.92
N ARG A 43 7.74 6.95 -0.70
CA ARG A 43 8.91 6.98 0.20
C ARG A 43 9.66 5.66 0.30
N GLY A 44 9.24 4.62 -0.41
CA GLY A 44 9.96 3.36 -0.49
C GLY A 44 9.07 2.14 -0.33
N VAL A 45 9.68 0.97 -0.47
CA VAL A 45 9.04 -0.34 -0.29
C VAL A 45 9.59 -1.02 0.96
N THR A 46 8.97 -2.12 1.37
CA THR A 46 9.46 -2.94 2.49
C THR A 46 9.66 -4.37 2.03
N PHE A 47 10.82 -4.95 2.37
CA PHE A 47 11.10 -6.36 2.13
C PHE A 47 10.52 -7.21 3.26
N TRP A 48 9.90 -8.32 2.93
CA TRP A 48 9.35 -9.27 3.88
C TRP A 48 9.65 -10.70 3.46
N GLU A 49 10.11 -11.51 4.39
CA GLU A 49 10.29 -12.94 4.19
C GLU A 49 8.98 -13.65 4.53
N LYS A 50 8.19 -13.97 3.50
CA LYS A 50 6.91 -14.65 3.69
C LYS A 50 7.15 -16.10 4.12
N PRO A 51 6.65 -16.54 5.28
CA PRO A 51 6.77 -17.94 5.68
C PRO A 51 5.99 -18.85 4.73
N THR A 52 6.57 -20.00 4.38
CA THR A 52 5.93 -21.09 3.64
C THR A 52 6.20 -22.44 4.33
N SER A 53 5.59 -23.52 3.85
CA SER A 53 5.85 -24.88 4.36
C SER A 53 7.31 -25.29 4.28
N ASP A 54 8.03 -24.77 3.28
CA ASP A 54 9.38 -25.21 2.91
C ASP A 54 10.45 -24.14 3.15
N GLY A 55 10.10 -23.06 3.87
CA GLY A 55 11.03 -21.98 4.22
C GLY A 55 10.39 -20.61 4.12
N PHE A 56 11.04 -19.72 3.36
CA PHE A 56 10.59 -18.36 3.16
C PHE A 56 10.63 -17.99 1.68
N GLU A 57 9.63 -17.24 1.24
CA GLU A 57 9.62 -16.63 -0.08
C GLU A 57 9.69 -15.11 0.04
N PRO A 58 10.64 -14.44 -0.62
CA PRO A 58 10.82 -13.01 -0.43
C PRO A 58 9.71 -12.21 -1.14
N ARG A 59 9.26 -11.15 -0.47
CA ARG A 59 8.21 -10.24 -0.94
C ARG A 59 8.62 -8.80 -0.83
N ILE A 60 8.14 -7.99 -1.78
CA ILE A 60 8.15 -6.54 -1.70
C ILE A 60 6.73 -6.08 -1.40
N ILE A 61 6.58 -5.39 -0.26
CA ILE A 61 5.33 -4.82 0.21
C ILE A 61 5.33 -3.32 -0.10
N MET A 62 4.25 -2.85 -0.74
CA MET A 62 4.11 -1.46 -1.15
C MET A 62 2.67 -0.98 -1.04
N SER A 63 2.46 0.11 -0.30
CA SER A 63 1.19 0.83 -0.30
C SER A 63 1.17 1.91 -1.39
N THR A 64 0.07 2.09 -2.09
CA THR A 64 0.00 3.00 -3.25
C THR A 64 -0.92 4.18 -3.03
N ALA A 65 -0.73 5.21 -3.85
CA ALA A 65 -1.50 6.43 -3.82
C ALA A 65 -2.99 6.23 -4.10
N ASN A 66 -3.37 5.20 -4.87
CA ASN A 66 -4.74 4.77 -5.10
C ASN A 66 -5.26 3.80 -4.01
N ALA A 67 -4.72 3.84 -2.80
CA ALA A 67 -5.20 3.09 -1.64
C ALA A 67 -5.27 1.57 -1.83
N PHE A 68 -4.22 0.99 -2.42
CA PHE A 68 -3.99 -0.45 -2.36
C PHE A 68 -2.73 -0.75 -1.56
N LEU A 69 -2.70 -1.92 -0.95
CA LEU A 69 -1.48 -2.56 -0.44
C LEU A 69 -1.16 -3.73 -1.35
N TRP A 70 0.05 -3.75 -1.91
CA TRP A 70 0.53 -4.79 -2.80
C TRP A 70 1.53 -5.70 -2.10
N SER A 71 1.48 -6.98 -2.43
CA SER A 71 2.54 -7.95 -2.20
C SER A 71 3.05 -8.42 -3.56
N ILE A 72 4.36 -8.28 -3.79
CA ILE A 72 5.01 -8.58 -5.06
C ILE A 72 6.11 -9.61 -4.78
N ASN A 73 6.23 -10.64 -5.62
CA ASN A 73 7.34 -11.58 -5.56
C ASN A 73 8.66 -10.83 -5.80
N ALA A 74 9.56 -10.86 -4.82
CA ALA A 74 10.78 -10.06 -4.87
C ALA A 74 11.81 -10.56 -5.90
N GLU A 75 11.66 -11.79 -6.39
CA GLU A 75 12.54 -12.41 -7.37
C GLU A 75 12.03 -12.20 -8.80
N THR A 76 10.71 -12.26 -9.02
CA THR A 76 10.11 -12.20 -10.37
C THR A 76 9.47 -10.86 -10.70
N GLY A 77 9.08 -10.06 -9.70
CA GLY A 77 8.32 -8.82 -9.91
C GLY A 77 6.82 -9.03 -10.17
N GLU A 78 6.35 -10.29 -10.12
CA GLU A 78 4.94 -10.62 -10.33
C GLU A 78 4.13 -10.40 -9.03
N PRO A 79 2.83 -10.06 -9.11
CA PRO A 79 1.96 -10.00 -7.93
C PRO A 79 1.91 -11.33 -7.17
N ASP A 80 1.88 -11.28 -5.83
CA ASP A 80 1.70 -12.48 -5.00
C ASP A 80 0.23 -12.91 -5.03
N ASP A 81 -0.12 -13.88 -5.89
CA ASP A 81 -1.50 -14.33 -6.08
C ASP A 81 -2.20 -14.84 -4.81
N SER A 82 -1.46 -15.19 -3.77
CA SER A 82 -2.03 -15.60 -2.48
C SER A 82 -2.33 -14.42 -1.54
N PHE A 83 -2.04 -13.19 -1.94
CA PHE A 83 -2.31 -11.98 -1.18
C PHE A 83 -3.48 -11.19 -1.77
N GLY A 84 -4.58 -11.13 -1.03
CA GLY A 84 -5.75 -10.33 -1.36
C GLY A 84 -6.42 -10.80 -2.65
N THR A 85 -6.62 -9.87 -3.57
CA THR A 85 -7.15 -10.13 -4.91
C THR A 85 -6.16 -9.61 -5.93
N ASN A 86 -5.62 -10.49 -6.78
CA ASN A 86 -4.59 -10.17 -7.76
C ASN A 86 -3.33 -9.53 -7.12
N GLY A 87 -2.87 -10.06 -5.98
CA GLY A 87 -1.68 -9.58 -5.27
C GLY A 87 -1.85 -8.27 -4.51
N ARG A 88 -3.08 -7.80 -4.30
CA ARG A 88 -3.36 -6.58 -3.53
C ARG A 88 -4.58 -6.64 -2.64
N THR A 89 -4.56 -5.84 -1.58
CA THR A 89 -5.69 -5.59 -0.69
C THR A 89 -6.14 -4.14 -0.82
N ASP A 90 -7.45 -3.92 -0.86
CA ASP A 90 -8.04 -2.59 -0.88
C ASP A 90 -8.02 -1.94 0.50
N LEU A 91 -7.39 -0.77 0.61
CA LEU A 91 -7.24 -0.05 1.87
C LEU A 91 -8.42 0.89 2.14
N THR A 92 -9.35 1.09 1.21
CA THR A 92 -10.60 1.80 1.51
C THR A 92 -11.57 0.94 2.34
N GLU A 93 -11.39 -0.38 2.31
CA GLU A 93 -12.19 -1.33 3.06
C GLU A 93 -11.86 -1.30 4.56
N GLY A 94 -12.84 -1.64 5.39
CA GLY A 94 -12.65 -1.74 6.84
C GLY A 94 -12.40 -0.40 7.57
N LEU A 95 -12.76 0.74 6.96
CA LEU A 95 -12.65 2.07 7.58
C LEU A 95 -13.85 2.44 8.48
N GLY A 96 -14.83 1.53 8.61
CA GLY A 96 -16.06 1.74 9.38
C GLY A 96 -17.08 2.66 8.70
N ARG A 97 -16.76 3.17 7.51
CA ARG A 97 -17.60 4.01 6.66
C ARG A 97 -17.14 3.95 5.22
N TYR A 98 -18.00 4.40 4.30
CA TYR A 98 -17.59 4.66 2.93
C TYR A 98 -16.58 5.83 2.91
N VAL A 99 -15.55 5.69 2.09
CA VAL A 99 -14.53 6.71 1.86
C VAL A 99 -14.28 6.76 0.36
N ASP A 100 -14.37 7.96 -0.22
CA ASP A 100 -13.97 8.18 -1.60
C ASP A 100 -12.45 7.97 -1.72
N ARG A 101 -12.04 7.05 -2.61
CA ARG A 101 -10.63 6.73 -2.86
C ARG A 101 -9.80 7.95 -3.25
N SER A 102 -10.38 8.95 -3.90
CA SER A 102 -9.67 10.19 -4.28
C SER A 102 -9.27 11.04 -3.06
N MET A 103 -9.88 10.80 -1.90
CA MET A 103 -9.62 11.56 -0.67
C MET A 103 -8.58 10.90 0.25
N ILE A 104 -8.14 9.68 -0.04
CA ILE A 104 -7.16 8.95 0.77
C ILE A 104 -6.02 8.41 -0.10
N ALA A 105 -4.79 8.52 0.39
CA ALA A 105 -3.61 8.02 -0.32
C ALA A 105 -2.63 7.37 0.65
N HIS A 106 -1.68 6.61 0.10
CA HIS A 106 -0.57 6.03 0.85
C HIS A 106 0.73 6.25 0.09
N SER A 107 1.80 6.56 0.81
CA SER A 107 3.07 6.98 0.22
C SER A 107 4.28 6.66 1.10
N ALA A 108 4.11 5.92 2.18
CA ALA A 108 5.19 5.53 3.07
C ALA A 108 5.67 4.11 2.75
N ALA A 109 6.96 3.83 2.98
CA ALA A 109 7.36 2.46 3.23
C ALA A 109 6.68 1.99 4.52
N VAL A 110 6.12 0.79 4.51
CA VAL A 110 5.25 0.30 5.59
C VAL A 110 6.04 -0.59 6.55
N PRO A 111 6.15 -0.25 7.84
CA PRO A 111 6.83 -1.14 8.79
C PRO A 111 6.05 -2.44 8.97
N ILE A 112 6.80 -3.54 9.10
CA ILE A 112 6.27 -4.89 9.30
C ILE A 112 6.80 -5.43 10.63
N VAL A 113 5.89 -5.95 11.47
CA VAL A 113 6.20 -6.58 12.76
C VAL A 113 5.65 -7.99 12.72
N GLY A 114 6.54 -8.99 12.67
CA GLY A 114 6.15 -10.37 12.37
C GLY A 114 5.49 -10.44 11.00
N ASP A 115 4.23 -10.87 10.95
CA ASP A 115 3.43 -10.94 9.73
C ASP A 115 2.43 -9.79 9.60
N THR A 116 2.52 -8.78 10.47
CA THR A 116 1.59 -7.65 10.47
C THR A 116 2.25 -6.41 9.88
N VAL A 117 1.66 -5.90 8.80
CA VAL A 117 2.01 -4.59 8.26
C VAL A 117 1.25 -3.48 8.99
N ILE A 118 1.95 -2.41 9.36
CA ILE A 118 1.36 -1.23 10.00
C ILE A 118 1.24 -0.12 8.96
N ILE A 119 0.01 0.31 8.69
CA ILE A 119 -0.30 1.25 7.62
C ILE A 119 -1.00 2.50 8.14
N GLY A 120 -0.38 3.66 7.91
CA GLY A 120 -1.02 4.97 8.05
C GLY A 120 -1.63 5.45 6.73
N SER A 121 -2.19 6.66 6.72
CA SER A 121 -2.80 7.25 5.53
C SER A 121 -2.38 8.72 5.34
N VAL A 122 -2.50 9.18 4.10
CA VAL A 122 -2.57 10.60 3.74
C VAL A 122 -4.05 10.90 3.52
N VAL A 123 -4.58 11.87 4.26
CA VAL A 123 -5.97 12.32 4.14
C VAL A 123 -5.99 13.64 3.38
N TYR A 124 -6.97 13.81 2.52
CA TYR A 124 -7.21 15.07 1.83
C TYR A 124 -7.55 16.18 2.83
N ASP A 125 -6.74 17.23 2.84
CA ASP A 125 -6.84 18.36 3.78
C ASP A 125 -6.86 19.73 3.05
N GLN A 126 -6.98 19.73 1.72
CA GLN A 126 -7.03 20.95 0.92
C GLN A 126 -8.42 21.62 1.05
N PRO A 127 -8.52 22.95 0.80
CA PRO A 127 -9.81 23.63 0.76
C PRO A 127 -10.78 22.96 -0.23
N MET A 128 -11.86 22.38 0.29
CA MET A 128 -12.82 21.59 -0.48
C MET A 128 -13.89 22.45 -1.16
N PHE A 129 -13.47 23.51 -1.86
CA PHE A 129 -14.40 24.31 -2.67
C PHE A 129 -15.09 23.38 -3.67
N ASP A 130 -16.42 23.28 -3.59
CA ASP A 130 -17.29 22.39 -4.38
C ASP A 130 -17.09 20.86 -4.22
N MET A 131 -16.23 20.42 -3.30
CA MET A 131 -16.02 19.01 -2.95
C MET A 131 -16.38 18.67 -1.49
N THR A 132 -16.97 19.63 -0.78
CA THR A 132 -17.37 19.42 0.62
C THR A 132 -18.44 18.32 0.67
N PRO A 133 -18.18 17.19 1.34
CA PRO A 133 -19.18 16.13 1.45
C PRO A 133 -20.40 16.63 2.22
N GLU A 134 -21.55 16.00 1.97
CA GLU A 134 -22.80 16.33 2.66
C GLU A 134 -22.63 16.22 4.19
N LYS A 135 -21.81 15.27 4.65
CA LYS A 135 -21.46 15.11 6.06
C LYS A 135 -19.95 15.08 6.23
N LEU A 136 -19.45 15.78 7.25
CA LEU A 136 -18.02 15.73 7.66
C LEU A 136 -17.58 14.31 8.02
N THR A 137 -18.51 13.43 8.41
CA THR A 137 -18.24 12.02 8.66
C THR A 137 -17.79 11.27 7.41
N ASP A 138 -18.03 11.80 6.21
CA ASP A 138 -17.67 11.12 4.96
C ASP A 138 -16.20 11.36 4.57
N LEU A 139 -15.50 12.25 5.30
CA LEU A 139 -14.07 12.44 5.13
C LEU A 139 -13.29 11.18 5.58
N PRO A 140 -12.17 10.84 4.93
CA PRO A 140 -11.36 9.70 5.34
C PRO A 140 -10.85 9.85 6.79
N PRO A 141 -10.83 8.76 7.57
CA PRO A 141 -10.22 8.80 8.89
C PRO A 141 -8.69 8.76 8.80
N GLY A 142 -8.01 9.44 9.71
CA GLY A 142 -6.56 9.35 9.92
C GLY A 142 -6.12 8.07 10.65
N HIS A 143 -6.67 6.91 10.28
CA HIS A 143 -6.37 5.65 10.96
C HIS A 143 -4.93 5.19 10.70
N VAL A 144 -4.30 4.65 11.74
CA VAL A 144 -3.20 3.67 11.61
C VAL A 144 -3.79 2.29 11.84
N ARG A 145 -3.54 1.33 10.94
CA ARG A 145 -4.10 -0.02 10.99
C ARG A 145 -3.01 -1.08 10.90
N GLY A 146 -3.21 -2.20 11.61
CA GLY A 146 -2.47 -3.44 11.39
C GLY A 146 -3.21 -4.34 10.41
N LEU A 147 -2.52 -4.93 9.44
CA LEU A 147 -3.08 -5.92 8.52
C LEU A 147 -2.15 -7.13 8.48
N THR A 148 -2.70 -8.34 8.52
CA THR A 148 -1.90 -9.55 8.32
C THR A 148 -1.49 -9.69 6.86
N LEU A 149 -0.22 -10.03 6.62
CA LEU A 149 0.33 -10.38 5.32
C LEU A 149 0.08 -11.84 4.96
N ILE A 150 -0.16 -12.70 5.96
CA ILE A 150 -0.62 -14.07 5.77
C ILE A 150 -2.15 -14.05 5.76
N GLN A 151 -2.74 -14.31 4.59
CA GLN A 151 -4.19 -14.27 4.41
C GLN A 151 -4.75 -15.69 4.25
N GLU A 152 -4.80 -16.47 5.35
CA GLU A 152 -5.38 -17.82 5.31
C GLU A 152 -6.92 -17.82 5.24
N SER A 153 -7.55 -16.72 5.65
CA SER A 153 -8.93 -16.33 5.34
C SER A 153 -9.16 -14.88 5.79
N ARG A 154 -10.14 -14.20 5.17
CA ARG A 154 -10.38 -12.75 5.08
C ARG A 154 -10.40 -11.83 6.32
N ASN A 155 -9.92 -12.20 7.51
CA ASN A 155 -10.07 -11.34 8.70
C ASN A 155 -8.75 -11.04 9.40
N GLY A 156 -8.11 -9.92 9.01
CA GLY A 156 -7.02 -9.31 9.77
C GLY A 156 -7.53 -8.55 10.98
N PHE A 157 -6.83 -8.67 12.11
CA PHE A 157 -7.12 -7.97 13.36
C PHE A 157 -6.89 -6.45 13.19
N PHE A 158 -7.91 -5.63 13.48
CA PHE A 158 -7.81 -4.18 13.41
C PHE A 158 -7.39 -3.61 14.76
N ILE A 159 -6.22 -2.98 14.85
CA ILE A 159 -5.95 -2.00 15.91
C ILE A 159 -6.38 -0.66 15.35
N HIS A 160 -7.48 -0.12 15.89
CA HIS A 160 -7.95 1.23 15.63
C HIS A 160 -7.30 2.17 16.66
N SER A 161 -6.63 3.21 16.19
CA SER A 161 -6.36 4.40 17.00
C SER A 161 -6.69 5.64 16.17
N PRO A 162 -7.66 6.46 16.59
CA PRO A 162 -7.84 7.76 16.00
C PRO A 162 -6.69 8.65 16.46
N VAL A 163 -5.92 9.19 15.52
CA VAL A 163 -4.97 10.26 15.82
C VAL A 163 -5.80 11.54 15.85
N TRP A 164 -5.94 12.14 17.04
CA TRP A 164 -6.74 13.33 17.30
C TRP A 164 -6.06 14.61 16.80
#